data_AF-A0A6M5FCK1-F1
#
_entry.id   AF-A0A6M5FCK1-F1
#
_cell.length_a   1.000
_cell.length_b   1.000
_cell.length_c   1.000
_cell.angle_alpha   90.00
_cell.angle_beta   90.00
_cell.angle_gamma   90.00
#
_symmetry.space_group_name_H-M   'P 1'
#
loop_
_entity.id
_entity.type
_entity.pdbx_description
1 polymer ?
#
loop_
_entity_poly.entity_id
_entity_poly.type
_entity_poly.pdbx_seq_one_letter_code
_entity_poly.pdbx_strand_id
1 'polypeptide(L)'
;MKRQAGFTVIEVLVAIIFLGVATAVAFTQLVTIQREHQNDRKKTAINAMHYSLEEAYYKRHGFYPEKITDETLPTMDKELLTDPSGKKLGDNGSAYRYEPTNCQSGKCKSYSLRAMLDGEADFVKDSRHK
;
A
#
# COMPACT_ATOMS: atom_id res chain seq x y z
N MET A 1 47.82 -27.93 -27.38
CA MET A 1 47.61 -28.12 -25.93
C MET A 1 46.88 -26.91 -25.38
N LYS A 2 45.64 -27.06 -24.89
CA LYS A 2 44.92 -25.98 -24.18
C LYS A 2 45.49 -25.90 -22.75
N ARG A 3 46.14 -24.79 -22.39
CA ARG A 3 46.58 -24.55 -21.01
C ARG A 3 45.33 -24.24 -20.17
N GLN A 4 45.04 -25.09 -19.19
CA GLN A 4 44.08 -24.75 -18.14
C GLN A 4 44.80 -23.78 -17.18
N ALA A 5 44.40 -22.51 -17.20
CA ALA A 5 44.81 -21.55 -16.19
C ALA A 5 43.94 -21.80 -14.95
N GLY A 6 44.52 -22.36 -13.89
CA GLY A 6 43.87 -22.41 -12.58
C GLY A 6 43.84 -21.02 -11.95
N PHE A 7 42.75 -20.69 -11.27
CA PHE A 7 42.64 -19.45 -10.49
C PHE A 7 43.66 -19.43 -9.35
N THR A 8 44.25 -18.26 -9.08
CA THR A 8 45.13 -18.09 -7.92
C THR A 8 44.31 -17.97 -6.65
N VAL A 9 44.85 -18.40 -5.50
CA VAL A 9 44.17 -18.28 -4.19
C VAL A 9 43.79 -16.82 -3.90
N ILE A 10 44.68 -15.88 -4.26
CA ILE A 10 44.45 -14.44 -4.07
C ILE A 10 43.23 -13.97 -4.88
N GLU A 11 43.11 -14.42 -6.14
CA GLU A 11 41.99 -14.06 -7.01
C GLU A 11 40.65 -14.55 -6.46
N VAL A 12 40.61 -15.78 -5.92
CA VAL A 12 39.43 -16.31 -5.25
C VAL A 12 39.06 -15.49 -4.01
N LEU A 13 40.04 -15.09 -3.19
CA LEU A 13 39.80 -14.26 -2.01
C LEU A 13 39.23 -12.88 -2.38
N VAL A 14 39.79 -12.22 -3.39
CA VAL A 14 39.29 -10.91 -3.88
C VAL A 14 37.88 -11.06 -4.43
N ALA A 15 37.59 -12.11 -5.19
CA ALA A 15 36.26 -12.37 -5.73
C ALA A 15 35.21 -12.58 -4.62
N ILE A 16 35.54 -13.32 -3.56
CA ILE A 16 34.65 -13.53 -2.41
C ILE A 16 34.36 -12.20 -1.70
N ILE A 17 35.38 -11.36 -1.47
CA ILE A 17 35.21 -10.05 -0.83
C ILE A 17 34.28 -9.18 -1.69
N PHE A 18 34.51 -9.14 -2.99
CA PHE A 18 33.69 -8.36 -3.92
C PHE A 18 32.23 -8.84 -3.94
N LEU A 19 32.01 -10.15 -4.03
CA LEU A 19 30.67 -10.75 -3.97
C LEU A 19 29.97 -10.47 -2.63
N GLY A 20 30.72 -10.50 -1.52
CA GLY A 20 30.20 -10.16 -0.19
C GLY A 20 29.65 -8.74 -0.12
N VAL A 21 30.43 -7.76 -0.59
CA VAL A 21 30.01 -6.36 -0.64
C VAL A 21 28.82 -6.17 -1.58
N ALA A 22 28.86 -6.77 -2.78
CA ALA A 22 27.77 -6.68 -3.74
C ALA A 22 26.45 -7.26 -3.18
N THR A 23 26.52 -8.41 -2.50
CA THR A 23 25.34 -9.05 -1.89
C THR A 23 24.76 -8.20 -0.77
N ALA A 24 25.61 -7.60 0.08
CA ALA A 24 25.15 -6.73 1.16
C ALA A 24 24.40 -5.50 0.62
N VAL A 25 24.91 -4.86 -0.44
CA VAL A 25 24.25 -3.72 -1.09
C VAL A 25 22.95 -4.14 -1.79
N ALA A 26 22.95 -5.28 -2.49
CA ALA A 26 21.74 -5.79 -3.14
C ALA A 26 20.62 -6.07 -2.12
N PHE A 27 20.97 -6.61 -0.94
CA PHE A 27 19.98 -6.91 0.09
C PHE A 27 19.26 -5.67 0.63
N THR A 28 19.99 -4.57 0.87
CA THR A 28 19.36 -3.33 1.36
C THR A 28 18.40 -2.74 0.31
N GLN A 29 18.76 -2.79 -0.97
CA GLN A 29 17.91 -2.33 -2.06
C GLN A 29 16.63 -3.18 -2.18
N LEU A 30 16.74 -4.51 -2.04
CA LEU A 30 15.58 -5.40 -2.09
C LEU A 30 14.55 -5.08 -0.99
N VAL A 31 15.01 -4.81 0.24
CA VAL A 31 14.11 -4.44 1.34
C VAL A 31 13.39 -3.12 1.05
N THR A 32 14.10 -2.12 0.53
CA THR A 32 13.50 -0.83 0.16
C THR A 32 12.47 -1.00 -0.95
N ILE A 33 12.79 -1.73 -2.03
CA ILE A 33 11.87 -1.98 -3.14
C ILE A 33 10.60 -2.68 -2.68
N GLN A 34 10.73 -3.68 -1.80
CA GLN A 34 9.57 -4.37 -1.23
C GLN A 34 8.69 -3.41 -0.43
N ARG A 35 9.28 -2.54 0.39
CA ARG A 35 8.54 -1.53 1.16
C ARG A 35 7.79 -0.55 0.25
N GLU A 36 8.47 0.01 -0.75
CA GLU A 36 7.88 0.92 -1.73
C GLU A 36 6.71 0.24 -2.48
N HIS A 37 6.90 -1.01 -2.91
CA HIS A 37 5.83 -1.77 -3.56
C HIS A 37 4.61 -1.96 -2.65
N GLN A 38 4.80 -2.20 -1.34
CA GLN A 38 3.67 -2.24 -0.41
C GLN A 38 3.01 -0.87 -0.23
N ASN A 39 3.79 0.22 -0.16
CA ASN A 39 3.24 1.57 -0.10
C ASN A 39 2.43 1.91 -1.36
N ASP A 40 2.88 1.52 -2.54
CA ASP A 40 2.15 1.71 -3.80
C ASP A 40 0.84 0.94 -3.84
N ARG A 41 0.79 -0.30 -3.32
CA ARG A 41 -0.46 -1.05 -3.15
C ARG A 41 -1.44 -0.34 -2.22
N LYS A 42 -0.95 0.18 -1.09
CA LYS A 42 -1.76 0.96 -0.15
C LYS A 42 -2.32 2.25 -0.79
N LYS A 43 -1.48 3.01 -1.50
CA LYS A 43 -1.87 4.22 -2.25
C LYS A 43 -2.93 3.90 -3.31
N THR A 44 -2.72 2.82 -4.06
CA THR A 44 -3.66 2.35 -5.10
C THR A 44 -5.01 1.98 -4.50
N ALA A 45 -5.03 1.22 -3.41
CA ALA A 45 -6.26 0.85 -2.71
C ALA A 45 -7.03 2.10 -2.24
N ILE A 46 -6.37 3.05 -1.58
CA ILE A 46 -7.01 4.31 -1.12
C ILE A 46 -7.58 5.12 -2.28
N ASN A 47 -6.85 5.22 -3.40
CA ASN A 47 -7.34 5.90 -4.60
C ASN A 47 -8.58 5.22 -5.19
N ALA A 48 -8.60 3.87 -5.24
CA ALA A 48 -9.74 3.10 -5.71
C ALA A 48 -10.97 3.27 -4.79
N MET A 49 -10.76 3.19 -3.46
CA MET A 49 -11.81 3.45 -2.47
C MET A 49 -12.39 4.86 -2.61
N HIS A 50 -11.51 5.87 -2.71
CA HIS A 50 -11.92 7.26 -2.89
C HIS A 50 -12.71 7.44 -4.19
N TYR A 51 -12.24 6.89 -5.31
CA TYR A 51 -12.97 6.95 -6.58
C TYR A 51 -14.34 6.29 -6.48
N SER A 52 -14.44 5.12 -5.85
CA SER A 52 -15.70 4.40 -5.66
C SER A 52 -16.69 5.19 -4.80
N LEU A 53 -16.23 5.82 -3.71
CA LEU A 53 -17.06 6.66 -2.85
C LEU A 53 -17.59 7.88 -3.60
N GLU A 54 -16.76 8.53 -4.41
CA GLU A 54 -17.15 9.77 -5.08
C GLU A 54 -17.97 9.54 -6.35
N GLU A 55 -17.52 8.63 -7.21
CA GLU A 55 -18.09 8.47 -8.56
C GLU A 55 -19.22 7.45 -8.60
N ALA A 56 -19.23 6.47 -7.68
CA ALA A 56 -20.29 5.47 -7.63
C ALA A 56 -21.27 5.71 -6.47
N TYR A 57 -20.79 5.83 -5.24
CA TYR A 57 -21.67 5.95 -4.08
C TYR A 57 -22.33 7.33 -3.99
N TYR A 58 -21.54 8.39 -3.94
CA TYR A 58 -22.04 9.75 -3.75
C TYR A 58 -22.96 10.18 -4.90
N LYS A 59 -22.62 9.89 -6.16
CA LYS A 59 -23.50 10.20 -7.30
C LYS A 59 -24.88 9.52 -7.22
N ARG A 60 -24.98 8.35 -6.60
CA ARG A 60 -26.25 7.60 -6.48
C ARG A 60 -27.05 8.01 -5.24
N HIS A 61 -26.38 8.35 -4.15
CA HIS A 61 -27.02 8.55 -2.85
C HIS A 61 -27.06 10.02 -2.40
N GLY A 62 -26.15 10.86 -2.88
CA GLY A 62 -26.02 12.28 -2.48
C GLY A 62 -25.38 12.49 -1.10
N PHE A 63 -24.80 11.46 -0.50
CA PHE A 63 -24.11 11.49 0.79
C PHE A 63 -23.05 10.37 0.85
N TYR A 64 -22.20 10.38 1.87
CA TYR A 64 -21.24 9.31 2.15
C TYR A 64 -21.74 8.37 3.25
N PRO A 65 -21.37 7.08 3.23
CA PRO A 65 -21.83 6.14 4.23
C PRO A 65 -21.10 6.36 5.56
N GLU A 66 -21.76 6.07 6.68
CA GLU A 66 -21.10 6.08 8.00
C GLU A 66 -20.16 4.88 8.19
N LYS A 67 -20.40 3.76 7.48
CA LYS A 67 -19.53 2.58 7.53
C LYS A 67 -19.37 2.02 6.13
N ILE A 68 -18.16 1.58 5.81
CA ILE A 68 -17.88 0.86 4.58
C ILE A 68 -18.04 -0.63 4.85
N THR A 69 -18.99 -1.26 4.15
CA THR A 69 -19.16 -2.72 4.09
C THR A 69 -18.86 -3.24 2.69
N ASP A 70 -18.75 -4.55 2.53
CA ASP A 70 -18.53 -5.20 1.23
C ASP A 70 -19.62 -4.87 0.19
N GLU A 71 -20.80 -4.38 0.61
CA GLU A 71 -21.88 -3.94 -0.31
C GLU A 71 -21.84 -2.44 -0.63
N THR A 72 -21.19 -1.61 0.19
CA THR A 72 -21.19 -0.15 -0.01
C THR A 72 -20.41 0.28 -1.24
N LEU A 73 -19.42 -0.49 -1.67
CA LEU A 73 -18.52 -0.10 -2.75
C LEU A 73 -18.45 -1.17 -3.85
N PRO A 74 -19.57 -1.45 -4.55
CA PRO A 74 -19.67 -2.56 -5.49
C PRO A 74 -18.82 -2.38 -6.76
N THR A 75 -18.36 -1.15 -7.03
CA THR A 75 -17.63 -0.78 -8.24
C THR A 75 -16.11 -0.96 -8.14
N MET A 76 -15.60 -1.42 -7.00
CA MET A 76 -14.19 -1.78 -6.86
C MET A 76 -14.02 -3.23 -6.42
N ASP A 77 -12.81 -3.75 -6.62
CA ASP A 77 -12.43 -5.04 -6.09
C ASP A 77 -12.44 -5.03 -4.56
N LYS A 78 -13.13 -6.01 -3.96
CA LYS A 78 -13.27 -6.17 -2.51
C LYS A 78 -11.95 -6.49 -1.84
N GLU A 79 -11.01 -7.11 -2.56
CA GLU A 79 -9.67 -7.39 -2.04
C GLU A 79 -8.93 -6.10 -1.64
N LEU A 80 -9.23 -4.97 -2.29
CA LEU A 80 -8.61 -3.67 -1.98
C LEU A 80 -9.06 -3.08 -0.64
N LEU A 81 -10.13 -3.62 -0.03
CA LEU A 81 -10.49 -3.29 1.36
C LEU A 81 -9.57 -3.96 2.38
N THR A 82 -8.73 -4.90 1.95
CA THR A 82 -7.77 -5.61 2.79
C THR A 82 -6.37 -5.06 2.53
N ASP A 83 -5.66 -4.70 3.60
CA ASP A 83 -4.30 -4.19 3.49
C ASP A 83 -3.30 -5.31 3.16
N PRO A 84 -2.04 -4.97 2.81
CA PRO A 84 -1.06 -5.98 2.49
C PRO A 84 -0.67 -6.92 3.65
N SER A 85 -1.06 -6.60 4.89
CA SER A 85 -0.91 -7.45 6.05
C SER A 85 -2.10 -8.40 6.28
N GLY A 86 -3.11 -8.34 5.40
CA GLY A 86 -4.30 -9.20 5.45
C GLY A 86 -5.41 -8.69 6.37
N LYS A 87 -5.36 -7.43 6.81
CA LYS A 87 -6.37 -6.85 7.70
C LYS A 87 -7.35 -5.97 6.93
N LYS A 88 -8.64 -6.05 7.25
CA LYS A 88 -9.67 -5.25 6.57
C LYS A 88 -9.65 -3.80 7.05
N LEU A 89 -10.15 -2.92 6.21
CA LEU A 89 -10.38 -1.51 6.50
C LEU A 89 -11.08 -1.33 7.86
N GLY A 90 -10.47 -0.56 8.74
CA GLY A 90 -11.01 -0.29 10.08
C GLY A 90 -10.70 -1.35 11.14
N ASP A 91 -10.16 -2.52 10.77
CA ASP A 91 -9.74 -3.53 11.74
C ASP A 91 -8.59 -3.03 12.63
N ASN A 92 -8.45 -3.63 13.81
CA ASN A 92 -7.38 -3.27 14.72
C ASN A 92 -5.99 -3.53 14.10
N GLY A 93 -5.19 -2.47 14.03
CA GLY A 93 -3.89 -2.46 13.38
C GLY A 93 -3.92 -2.69 11.88
N SER A 94 -5.05 -2.48 11.20
CA SER A 94 -5.05 -2.30 9.74
C SER A 94 -4.36 -0.99 9.38
N ALA A 95 -3.61 -1.00 8.28
CA ALA A 95 -3.02 0.19 7.70
C ALA A 95 -4.08 1.14 7.12
N TYR A 96 -5.32 0.68 6.90
CA TYR A 96 -6.38 1.47 6.30
C TYR A 96 -7.39 1.98 7.32
N ARG A 97 -7.79 3.24 7.17
CA ARG A 97 -8.77 3.92 8.01
C ARG A 97 -9.76 4.72 7.17
N TYR A 98 -11.03 4.62 7.53
CA TYR A 98 -12.11 5.43 7.00
C TYR A 98 -12.74 6.21 8.15
N GLU A 99 -12.69 7.53 8.05
CA GLU A 99 -13.10 8.46 9.08
C GLU A 99 -14.20 9.36 8.52
N PRO A 100 -15.47 8.92 8.58
CA PRO A 100 -16.57 9.75 8.14
C PRO A 100 -16.82 10.89 9.14
N THR A 101 -17.29 12.02 8.63
CA THR A 101 -17.52 13.23 9.43
C THR A 101 -18.86 13.86 9.10
N ASN A 102 -19.40 14.63 10.07
CA ASN A 102 -20.71 15.27 9.98
C ASN A 102 -21.84 14.28 9.65
N CYS A 103 -21.85 13.14 10.34
CA CYS A 103 -22.82 12.09 10.13
C CYS A 103 -24.13 12.36 10.89
N GLN A 104 -25.25 12.20 10.21
CA GLN A 104 -26.58 12.23 10.79
C GLN A 104 -27.40 11.07 10.24
N SER A 105 -27.88 10.20 11.14
CA SER A 105 -28.72 9.05 10.81
C SER A 105 -28.13 8.13 9.72
N GLY A 106 -26.84 7.77 9.83
CA GLY A 106 -26.16 6.88 8.88
C GLY A 106 -25.65 7.56 7.59
N LYS A 107 -25.87 8.87 7.45
CA LYS A 107 -25.49 9.66 6.26
C LYS A 107 -24.47 10.73 6.64
N CYS A 108 -23.34 10.76 5.96
CA CYS A 108 -22.23 11.66 6.28
C CYS A 108 -22.00 12.66 5.15
N LYS A 109 -21.63 13.89 5.50
CA LYS A 109 -21.35 14.95 4.49
C LYS A 109 -19.94 14.85 3.92
N SER A 110 -19.00 14.34 4.70
CA SER A 110 -17.60 14.28 4.33
C SER A 110 -16.92 13.06 4.95
N TYR A 111 -15.73 12.73 4.48
CA TYR A 111 -14.90 11.68 5.06
C TYR A 111 -13.41 11.95 4.83
N SER A 112 -12.56 11.27 5.59
CA SER A 112 -11.14 11.11 5.32
C SER A 112 -10.79 9.63 5.18
N LEU A 113 -10.12 9.27 4.08
CA LEU A 113 -9.53 7.95 3.87
C LEU A 113 -8.03 8.03 4.07
N ARG A 114 -7.46 7.12 4.86
CA ARG A 114 -6.05 7.13 5.23
C ARG A 114 -5.42 5.76 5.06
N ALA A 115 -4.20 5.73 4.52
CA ALA A 115 -3.29 4.60 4.60
C ALA A 115 -2.00 4.97 5.34
N MET A 116 -1.61 4.15 6.32
CA MET A 116 -0.33 4.25 7.00
C MET A 116 0.79 3.67 6.12
N LEU A 117 1.72 4.51 5.72
CA LEU A 117 2.86 4.13 4.88
C LEU A 117 4.07 3.77 5.73
N ASP A 118 4.91 2.87 5.21
CA ASP A 118 6.14 2.46 5.87
C ASP A 118 7.28 3.39 5.43
N GLY A 119 7.90 4.10 6.37
CA GLY A 119 9.04 4.99 6.08
C GLY A 119 8.68 6.35 5.46
N GLU A 120 7.39 6.68 5.37
CA GLU A 120 6.85 7.93 4.82
C GLU A 120 5.67 8.44 5.67
N ALA A 121 5.17 9.64 5.38
CA ALA A 121 3.94 10.15 5.98
C ALA A 121 2.70 9.39 5.47
N ASP A 122 1.62 9.39 6.26
CA ASP A 122 0.36 8.79 5.88
C ASP A 122 -0.18 9.37 4.56
N PHE A 123 -0.74 8.48 3.75
CA PHE A 123 -1.44 8.87 2.52
C PHE A 123 -2.92 9.11 2.81
N VAL A 124 -3.37 10.34 2.60
CA VAL A 124 -4.73 10.78 2.96
C VAL A 124 -5.50 11.28 1.72
N LYS A 125 -6.77 10.90 1.63
CA LYS A 125 -7.75 11.37 0.64
C LYS A 125 -9.03 11.80 1.33
N ASP A 126 -9.30 13.10 1.28
CA ASP A 126 -10.55 13.66 1.78
C ASP A 126 -11.64 13.66 0.72
N SER A 127 -12.88 13.69 1.18
CA SER A 127 -14.04 13.82 0.30
C SER A 127 -14.00 15.11 -0.53
N ARG A 128 -14.46 15.03 -1.78
CA ARG A 128 -14.57 16.18 -2.69
C ARG A 128 -15.76 17.07 -2.34
N HIS A 129 -16.84 16.46 -1.86
CA HIS A 129 -18.03 17.15 -1.41
C HIS A 129 -17.95 17.34 0.12
N LYS A 130 -18.29 18.54 0.60
CA LYS A 130 -18.26 18.94 2.02
C LYS A 130 -19.57 19.61 2.41
#